data_AF-A0A7W1A5B0-F1
#
_entry.id   AF-A0A7W1A5B0-F1
#
_cell.length_a   1.000
_cell.length_b   1.000
_cell.length_c   1.000
_cell.angle_alpha   90.00
_cell.angle_beta   90.00
_cell.angle_gamma   90.00
#
_symmetry.space_group_name_H-M   'P 1'
#
loop_
_entity.id
_entity.type
_entity.pdbx_description
1 polymer ?
#
loop_
_entity_poly.entity_id
_entity_poly.type
_entity_poly.pdbx_seq_one_letter_code
_entity_poly.pdbx_strand_id
1 'polypeptide(L)'
;MATTTQPLPPHDETLRRPNIASADVQLPAVRDYEQVDREITGTLHPTVAWFIGLGVAVLFLIIGAAAWIYQIYSGLGVAGYNPPVMWGVYIITFVFWVGIGHAGTLISAILYLFRAGFRTTIYRCAEAMTVFAVMTAGLFPILHLGRPWKFFWLIPYPNWRYLWPQFKSPLVWDVFAILTYLTVSSTFLYIGLIPDIAVLRDRENISPIRKRIFSVLALGWRNSDREWRHFARAYLFLAAFSTPLVLSVHSVVSFDFAMALTPGWHTTIFPPYFVAGAIFSGIGMVFTIIIPLRKWCGLRHYVTINHLDAAAKLCLFTSLVVG
;
A
#
# COMPACT_ATOMS: atom_id res chain seq x y z
N MET A 1 -29.97 -1.73 -28.10
CA MET A 1 -30.05 -0.30 -27.76
C MET A 1 -28.73 0.07 -27.08
N ALA A 2 -27.80 0.64 -27.85
CA ALA A 2 -26.48 1.02 -27.36
C ALA A 2 -26.57 2.42 -26.74
N THR A 3 -26.34 2.52 -25.43
CA THR A 3 -26.20 3.80 -24.73
C THR A 3 -24.79 4.31 -24.96
N THR A 4 -24.62 5.09 -26.04
CA THR A 4 -23.44 5.93 -26.26
C THR A 4 -23.37 6.98 -25.15
N THR A 5 -22.35 6.89 -24.31
CA THR A 5 -21.99 7.93 -23.36
C THR A 5 -21.59 9.19 -24.13
N GLN A 6 -22.38 10.26 -24.03
CA GLN A 6 -22.01 11.55 -24.59
C GLN A 6 -20.76 12.08 -23.87
N PRO A 7 -19.73 12.58 -24.58
CA PRO A 7 -18.64 13.29 -23.95
C PRO A 7 -19.15 14.63 -23.43
N LEU A 8 -18.90 14.91 -22.14
CA LEU A 8 -19.18 16.20 -21.51
C LEU A 8 -18.44 17.33 -22.24
N PRO A 9 -19.04 18.54 -22.34
CA PRO A 9 -18.39 19.69 -22.97
C PRO A 9 -17.14 20.13 -22.20
N PRO A 10 -16.18 20.80 -22.87
CA PRO A 10 -14.95 21.27 -22.23
C PRO A 10 -15.32 22.43 -21.30
N HIS A 11 -15.41 22.16 -20.00
CA HIS A 11 -15.56 23.21 -19.01
C HIS A 11 -14.22 23.90 -18.76
N ASP A 12 -14.23 25.22 -18.94
CA ASP A 12 -13.22 26.20 -18.57
C ASP A 12 -12.34 25.78 -17.38
N GLU A 13 -11.02 25.83 -17.59
CA GLU A 13 -9.97 25.65 -16.58
C GLU A 13 -9.88 26.85 -15.60
N THR A 14 -11.00 27.47 -15.22
CA THR A 14 -11.05 28.45 -14.13
C THR A 14 -11.47 27.79 -12.81
N LEU A 15 -10.81 26.68 -12.47
CA LEU A 15 -11.04 25.99 -11.20
C LEU A 15 -10.54 26.86 -10.03
N ARG A 16 -11.47 27.46 -9.29
CA ARG A 16 -11.19 28.11 -7.98
C ARG A 16 -10.38 27.15 -7.11
N ARG A 17 -9.20 27.58 -6.68
CA ARG A 17 -8.40 26.91 -5.66
C ARG A 17 -8.86 27.41 -4.28
N PRO A 18 -8.98 26.53 -3.26
CA PRO A 18 -8.78 25.09 -3.31
C PRO A 18 -10.11 24.34 -3.48
N ASN A 19 -10.36 23.76 -4.67
CA ASN A 19 -11.32 22.68 -4.83
C ASN A 19 -10.69 21.37 -4.33
N ILE A 20 -10.53 21.25 -3.01
CA ILE A 20 -10.16 20.02 -2.31
C ILE A 20 -11.43 19.56 -1.59
N ALA A 21 -11.83 18.30 -1.78
CA ALA A 21 -13.00 17.76 -1.12
C ALA A 21 -12.87 17.93 0.41
N SER A 22 -13.80 18.68 1.01
CA SER A 22 -13.97 18.83 2.45
C SER A 22 -15.43 18.50 2.79
N ALA A 23 -15.77 18.36 4.08
CA ALA A 23 -17.15 18.09 4.49
C ALA A 23 -18.16 19.11 3.92
N ASP A 24 -17.69 20.34 3.66
CA ASP A 24 -18.50 21.46 3.21
C ASP A 24 -18.32 21.78 1.70
N VAL A 25 -17.40 21.08 1.00
CA VAL A 25 -17.06 21.35 -0.40
C VAL A 25 -17.12 20.06 -1.21
N GLN A 26 -18.23 19.89 -1.96
CA GLN A 26 -18.36 18.84 -2.95
C GLN A 26 -17.52 19.13 -4.18
N LEU A 27 -17.03 18.08 -4.85
CA LEU A 27 -16.33 18.24 -6.12
C LEU A 27 -17.31 18.77 -7.18
N PRO A 28 -16.92 19.75 -8.02
CA PRO A 28 -17.84 20.45 -8.93
C PRO A 28 -18.64 19.55 -9.89
N ALA A 29 -18.13 18.36 -10.16
CA ALA A 29 -18.69 17.41 -11.11
C ALA A 29 -19.51 16.28 -10.46
N VAL A 30 -19.55 16.21 -9.12
CA VAL A 30 -20.32 15.20 -8.38
C VAL A 30 -21.68 15.80 -8.04
N ARG A 31 -22.75 15.23 -8.61
CA ARG A 31 -24.11 15.73 -8.43
C ARG A 31 -24.85 15.05 -7.28
N ASP A 32 -24.61 13.75 -7.10
CA ASP A 32 -25.26 12.94 -6.09
C ASP A 32 -24.40 11.71 -5.73
N TYR A 33 -24.65 11.10 -4.57
CA TYR A 33 -23.93 9.91 -4.08
C TYR A 33 -24.15 8.69 -4.99
N GLU A 34 -25.33 8.52 -5.58
CA GLU A 34 -25.60 7.38 -6.46
C GLU A 34 -24.74 7.43 -7.74
N GLN A 35 -24.40 8.65 -8.22
CA GLN A 35 -23.48 8.83 -9.34
C GLN A 35 -22.11 8.25 -9.01
N VAL A 36 -21.59 8.52 -7.81
CA VAL A 36 -20.29 8.05 -7.34
C VAL A 36 -20.25 6.53 -7.33
N ASP A 37 -21.24 5.90 -6.70
CA ASP A 37 -21.34 4.44 -6.63
C ASP A 37 -21.39 3.80 -8.01
N ARG A 38 -22.20 4.37 -8.93
CA ARG A 38 -22.37 3.83 -10.28
C ARG A 38 -21.08 3.94 -11.08
N GLU A 39 -20.40 5.08 -11.03
CA GLU A 39 -19.16 5.30 -11.77
C GLU A 39 -18.01 4.46 -11.21
N ILE A 40 -17.86 4.35 -9.89
CA ILE A 40 -16.85 3.50 -9.26
C ILE A 40 -17.14 2.02 -9.56
N THR A 41 -18.38 1.56 -9.39
CA THR A 41 -18.76 0.17 -9.69
C THR A 41 -18.56 -0.15 -11.18
N GLY A 42 -18.78 0.83 -12.06
CA GLY A 42 -18.54 0.69 -13.50
C GLY A 42 -17.07 0.43 -13.86
N THR A 43 -16.12 0.77 -12.98
CA THR A 43 -14.69 0.44 -13.20
C THR A 43 -14.36 -1.04 -12.97
N LEU A 44 -15.26 -1.81 -12.33
CA LEU A 44 -15.03 -3.21 -11.98
C LEU A 44 -15.26 -4.20 -13.15
N HIS A 45 -15.59 -3.69 -14.35
CA HIS A 45 -15.75 -4.55 -15.52
C HIS A 45 -14.37 -4.92 -16.08
N PRO A 46 -14.03 -6.22 -16.15
CA PRO A 46 -12.74 -6.64 -16.66
C PRO A 46 -12.62 -6.30 -18.13
N THR A 47 -11.56 -5.58 -18.50
CA THR A 47 -11.24 -5.23 -19.88
C THR A 47 -10.20 -6.20 -20.45
N VAL A 48 -10.11 -6.29 -21.78
CA VAL A 48 -9.06 -7.09 -22.44
C VAL A 48 -7.66 -6.62 -22.02
N ALA A 49 -7.47 -5.30 -21.89
CA ALA A 49 -6.22 -4.72 -21.40
C ALA A 49 -5.88 -5.19 -19.97
N TRP A 50 -6.88 -5.33 -19.10
CA TRP A 50 -6.68 -5.87 -17.75
C TRP A 50 -6.19 -7.33 -17.79
N PHE A 51 -6.78 -8.19 -18.63
CA PHE A 51 -6.32 -9.58 -18.78
C PHE A 51 -4.92 -9.68 -19.38
N ILE A 52 -4.57 -8.81 -20.34
CA ILE A 52 -3.20 -8.73 -20.87
C ILE A 52 -2.23 -8.32 -19.76
N GLY A 53 -2.55 -7.28 -18.99
CA GLY A 53 -1.74 -6.84 -17.85
C GLY A 53 -1.55 -7.93 -16.80
N LEU A 54 -2.61 -8.66 -16.47
CA LEU A 54 -2.55 -9.81 -15.57
C LEU A 54 -1.66 -10.92 -16.13
N GLY A 55 -1.79 -11.25 -17.42
CA GLY A 55 -0.95 -12.26 -18.08
C GLY A 55 0.54 -11.90 -18.03
N VAL A 56 0.88 -10.64 -18.27
CA VAL A 56 2.25 -10.12 -18.16
C VAL A 56 2.75 -10.22 -16.70
N ALA A 57 1.94 -9.83 -15.72
CA ALA A 57 2.31 -9.93 -14.31
C ALA A 57 2.55 -11.38 -13.86
N VAL A 58 1.67 -12.30 -14.27
CA VAL A 58 1.82 -13.74 -13.99
C VAL A 58 3.07 -14.32 -14.66
N LEU A 59 3.37 -13.90 -15.90
CA LEU A 59 4.60 -14.31 -16.59
C LEU A 59 5.85 -13.90 -15.81
N PHE A 60 5.94 -12.64 -15.36
CA PHE A 60 7.08 -12.20 -14.55
C PHE A 60 7.16 -12.89 -13.19
N LEU A 61 6.02 -13.21 -12.57
CA LEU A 61 5.98 -14.00 -11.35
C LEU A 61 6.55 -15.41 -11.57
N ILE A 62 6.18 -16.06 -12.67
CA ILE A 62 6.71 -17.39 -13.04
C ILE A 62 8.22 -17.33 -13.29
N ILE A 63 8.69 -16.31 -14.02
CA ILE A 63 10.13 -16.09 -14.25
C ILE A 63 10.86 -15.90 -12.91
N GLY A 64 10.31 -15.09 -12.00
CA GLY A 64 10.88 -14.88 -10.67
C GLY A 64 10.91 -16.15 -9.83
N ALA A 65 9.84 -16.95 -9.85
CA ALA A 65 9.78 -18.23 -9.16
C ALA A 65 10.79 -19.24 -9.72
N ALA A 66 10.92 -19.33 -11.05
CA ALA A 66 11.91 -20.20 -11.70
C ALA A 66 13.34 -19.77 -11.35
N ALA A 67 13.64 -18.48 -11.36
CA ALA A 67 14.94 -17.95 -10.96
C ALA A 67 15.26 -18.25 -9.49
N TRP A 68 14.27 -18.15 -8.59
CA TRP A 68 14.46 -18.49 -7.18
C TRP A 68 14.69 -20.00 -6.97
N ILE A 69 13.95 -20.85 -7.67
CA ILE A 69 14.18 -22.30 -7.65
C ILE A 69 15.61 -22.62 -8.12
N TYR A 70 16.05 -22.02 -9.23
CA TYR A 70 17.42 -22.16 -9.71
C TYR A 70 18.45 -21.73 -8.65
N GLN A 71 18.24 -20.59 -8.00
CA GLN A 71 19.11 -20.13 -6.91
C GLN A 71 19.17 -21.11 -5.73
N ILE A 72 18.05 -21.74 -5.35
CA ILE A 72 18.04 -22.72 -4.25
C ILE A 72 18.97 -23.89 -4.57
N TYR A 73 19.00 -24.35 -5.82
CA TYR A 73 19.86 -25.46 -6.26
C TYR A 73 21.31 -25.05 -6.49
N SER A 74 21.54 -23.90 -7.13
CA SER A 74 22.89 -23.43 -7.52
C SER A 74 23.59 -22.59 -6.44
N GLY A 75 22.87 -22.21 -5.38
CA GLY A 75 23.37 -21.38 -4.29
C GLY A 75 23.27 -19.87 -4.55
N LEU A 76 23.52 -19.09 -3.50
CA LEU A 76 23.36 -17.63 -3.52
C LEU A 76 24.30 -16.90 -4.50
N GLY A 77 25.45 -17.49 -4.87
CA GLY A 77 26.41 -16.84 -5.79
C GLY A 77 25.81 -16.40 -7.13
N VAL A 78 24.76 -17.08 -7.60
CA VAL A 78 24.02 -16.72 -8.83
C VAL A 78 23.39 -15.33 -8.74
N ALA A 79 23.00 -14.87 -7.54
CA ALA A 79 22.47 -13.53 -7.33
C ALA A 79 23.55 -12.43 -7.35
N GLY A 80 24.81 -12.77 -7.62
CA GLY A 80 25.92 -11.82 -7.70
C GLY A 80 26.54 -11.47 -6.35
N TYR A 81 26.31 -12.27 -5.31
CA TYR A 81 26.99 -12.10 -4.03
C TYR A 81 28.48 -12.35 -4.16
N ASN A 82 29.28 -11.32 -3.89
CA ASN A 82 30.73 -11.39 -3.93
C ASN A 82 31.29 -10.66 -2.71
N PRO A 83 32.13 -11.30 -1.88
CA PRO A 83 32.86 -10.60 -0.84
C PRO A 83 33.64 -9.41 -1.43
N PRO A 84 33.60 -8.21 -0.81
CA PRO A 84 33.05 -7.91 0.52
C PRO A 84 31.54 -7.58 0.55
N VAL A 85 30.88 -7.40 -0.59
CA VAL A 85 29.48 -6.96 -0.69
C VAL A 85 28.54 -8.17 -0.69
N MET A 86 28.10 -8.55 0.50
CA MET A 86 27.21 -9.69 0.70
C MET A 86 25.72 -9.32 0.70
N TRP A 87 25.38 -8.04 0.59
CA TRP A 87 24.02 -7.53 0.40
C TRP A 87 23.95 -6.72 -0.90
N GLY A 88 23.03 -7.10 -1.78
CA GLY A 88 22.86 -6.51 -3.10
C GLY A 88 21.39 -6.37 -3.44
N VAL A 89 21.00 -6.84 -4.64
CA VAL A 89 19.67 -6.62 -5.21
C VAL A 89 18.54 -7.00 -4.26
N TYR A 90 18.61 -8.12 -3.54
CA TYR A 90 17.51 -8.52 -2.65
C TYR A 90 17.25 -7.56 -1.50
N ILE A 91 18.28 -7.09 -0.81
CA ILE A 91 18.10 -6.17 0.33
C ILE A 91 17.74 -4.77 -0.16
N ILE A 92 18.32 -4.31 -1.27
CA ILE A 92 17.93 -3.03 -1.89
C ILE A 92 16.45 -3.06 -2.28
N THR A 93 16.01 -4.16 -2.91
CA THR A 93 14.63 -4.34 -3.35
C THR A 93 13.67 -4.48 -2.16
N PHE A 94 14.10 -5.18 -1.10
CA PHE A 94 13.38 -5.25 0.17
C PHE A 94 13.09 -3.86 0.75
N VAL A 95 14.15 -3.06 1.00
CA VAL A 95 14.02 -1.71 1.56
C VAL A 95 13.14 -0.83 0.66
N PHE A 96 13.30 -0.94 -0.65
CA PHE A 96 12.49 -0.20 -1.63
C PHE A 96 10.99 -0.54 -1.53
N TRP A 97 10.63 -1.83 -1.49
CA TRP A 97 9.22 -2.24 -1.38
C TRP A 97 8.60 -1.92 -0.02
N VAL A 98 9.35 -2.07 1.07
CA VAL A 98 8.89 -1.60 2.38
C VAL A 98 8.66 -0.08 2.32
N GLY A 99 9.61 0.67 1.75
CA GLY A 99 9.53 2.11 1.55
C GLY A 99 8.27 2.54 0.79
N ILE A 100 7.95 1.89 -0.32
CA ILE A 100 6.72 2.12 -1.08
C ILE A 100 5.47 1.93 -0.21
N GLY A 101 5.45 0.88 0.63
CA GLY A 101 4.33 0.60 1.51
C GLY A 101 3.99 1.76 2.45
N HIS A 102 4.99 2.45 2.99
CA HIS A 102 4.78 3.49 4.00
C HIS A 102 3.94 4.68 3.51
N ALA A 103 4.08 5.08 2.26
CA ALA A 103 3.31 6.21 1.74
C ALA A 103 1.80 5.95 1.73
N GLY A 104 1.38 4.70 1.51
CA GLY A 104 -0.04 4.39 1.52
C GLY A 104 -0.66 4.52 2.91
N THR A 105 0.03 4.03 3.93
CA THR A 105 -0.36 4.23 5.33
C THR A 105 -0.19 5.67 5.83
N LEU A 106 0.76 6.45 5.30
CA LEU A 106 0.82 7.90 5.55
C LEU A 106 -0.44 8.59 5.03
N ILE A 107 -0.83 8.29 3.79
CA ILE A 107 -2.01 8.89 3.16
C ILE A 107 -3.30 8.50 3.90
N SER A 108 -3.39 7.26 4.37
CA SER A 108 -4.62 6.73 4.95
C SER A 108 -4.73 6.95 6.47
N ALA A 109 -3.62 6.95 7.21
CA ALA A 109 -3.61 7.17 8.65
C ALA A 109 -3.17 8.59 9.04
N ILE A 110 -1.98 9.03 8.64
CA ILE A 110 -1.41 10.31 9.10
C ILE A 110 -2.22 11.49 8.56
N LEU A 111 -2.49 11.51 7.25
CA LEU A 111 -3.34 12.55 6.66
C LEU A 111 -4.79 12.49 7.17
N TYR A 112 -5.24 11.33 7.65
CA TYR A 112 -6.53 11.21 8.32
C TYR A 112 -6.53 11.92 9.68
N LEU A 113 -5.47 11.77 10.48
CA LEU A 113 -5.30 12.48 11.74
C LEU A 113 -5.22 14.00 11.55
N PHE A 114 -4.53 14.46 10.49
CA PHE A 114 -4.48 15.87 10.10
C PHE A 114 -5.75 16.39 9.43
N ARG A 115 -6.76 15.53 9.23
CA ARG A 115 -8.01 15.85 8.53
C ARG A 115 -7.79 16.45 7.13
N ALA A 116 -6.72 16.05 6.44
CA ALA A 116 -6.38 16.58 5.12
C ALA A 116 -7.36 16.07 4.05
N GLY A 117 -8.22 16.94 3.54
CA GLY A 117 -9.33 16.57 2.64
C GLY A 117 -8.93 15.87 1.35
N PHE A 118 -7.76 16.20 0.79
CA PHE A 118 -7.29 15.67 -0.50
C PHE A 118 -6.98 14.16 -0.48
N ARG A 119 -6.86 13.54 0.70
CA ARG A 119 -6.62 12.09 0.79
C ARG A 119 -7.81 11.25 0.31
N THR A 120 -9.03 11.78 0.39
CA THR A 120 -10.29 11.03 0.23
C THR A 120 -10.47 10.36 -1.13
N THR A 121 -9.80 10.85 -2.16
CA THR A 121 -9.87 10.28 -3.51
C THR A 121 -8.75 9.27 -3.80
N ILE A 122 -7.72 9.22 -2.96
CA ILE A 122 -6.48 8.48 -3.18
C ILE A 122 -6.29 7.35 -2.15
N TYR A 123 -6.86 7.49 -0.95
CA TYR A 123 -6.54 6.64 0.19
C TYR A 123 -6.78 5.14 -0.06
N ARG A 124 -7.84 4.75 -0.77
CA ARG A 124 -8.12 3.33 -1.08
C ARG A 124 -7.04 2.68 -1.93
N CYS A 125 -6.64 3.35 -3.01
CA CYS A 125 -5.56 2.88 -3.86
C CYS A 125 -4.25 2.81 -3.08
N ALA A 126 -4.02 3.77 -2.19
CA ALA A 126 -2.83 3.84 -1.35
C ALA A 126 -2.78 2.72 -0.28
N GLU A 127 -3.90 2.43 0.39
CA GLU A 127 -4.04 1.30 1.33
C GLU A 127 -3.81 -0.05 0.63
N ALA A 128 -4.40 -0.25 -0.56
CA ALA A 128 -4.20 -1.46 -1.34
C ALA A 128 -2.75 -1.61 -1.81
N MET A 129 -2.14 -0.52 -2.32
CA MET A 129 -0.72 -0.49 -2.70
C MET A 129 0.16 -0.90 -1.52
N THR A 130 -0.14 -0.42 -0.30
CA THR A 130 0.61 -0.79 0.90
C THR A 130 0.62 -2.30 1.13
N VAL A 131 -0.55 -2.94 1.14
CA VAL A 131 -0.65 -4.36 1.43
C VAL A 131 0.14 -5.18 0.40
N PHE A 132 -0.01 -4.89 -0.90
CA PHE A 132 0.73 -5.60 -1.94
C PHE A 132 2.24 -5.32 -1.91
N ALA A 133 2.65 -4.08 -1.61
CA ALA A 133 4.05 -3.72 -1.46
C ALA A 133 4.70 -4.48 -0.29
N VAL A 134 4.01 -4.55 0.86
CA VAL A 134 4.51 -5.26 2.05
C VAL A 134 4.53 -6.77 1.85
N MET A 135 3.52 -7.34 1.18
CA MET A 135 3.53 -8.76 0.80
C MET A 135 4.74 -9.08 -0.08
N THR A 136 5.04 -8.22 -1.04
CA THR A 136 6.20 -8.36 -1.93
C THR A 136 7.51 -8.17 -1.17
N ALA A 137 7.59 -7.17 -0.31
CA ALA A 137 8.74 -6.92 0.55
C ALA A 137 9.05 -8.12 1.45
N GLY A 138 8.03 -8.70 2.09
CA GLY A 138 8.16 -9.82 3.01
C GLY A 138 8.71 -11.10 2.37
N LEU A 139 8.70 -11.22 1.04
CA LEU A 139 9.35 -12.32 0.34
C LEU A 139 10.87 -12.21 0.41
N PHE A 140 11.44 -11.01 0.23
CA PHE A 140 12.88 -10.82 0.07
C PHE A 140 13.75 -11.27 1.26
N PRO A 141 13.35 -11.04 2.52
CA PRO A 141 14.05 -11.62 3.67
C PRO A 141 14.14 -13.14 3.63
N ILE A 142 13.19 -13.84 2.99
CA ILE A 142 13.21 -15.30 2.81
C ILE A 142 14.03 -15.66 1.57
N LEU A 143 13.82 -14.97 0.44
CA LEU A 143 14.51 -15.23 -0.83
C LEU A 143 16.04 -15.07 -0.70
N HIS A 144 16.50 -14.14 0.15
CA HIS A 144 17.92 -13.87 0.39
C HIS A 144 18.61 -14.94 1.27
N LEU A 145 17.87 -15.78 1.99
CA LEU A 145 18.49 -16.77 2.87
C LEU A 145 19.19 -17.87 2.07
N GLY A 146 20.39 -18.25 2.50
CA GLY A 146 21.07 -19.43 1.94
C GLY A 146 20.37 -20.76 2.29
N ARG A 147 19.52 -20.76 3.33
CA ARG A 147 18.73 -21.93 3.77
C ARG A 147 17.30 -21.48 4.10
N PRO A 148 16.46 -21.19 3.10
CA PRO A 148 15.14 -20.58 3.31
C PRO A 148 14.22 -21.46 4.15
N TRP A 149 14.33 -22.80 4.07
CA TRP A 149 13.53 -23.73 4.88
C TRP A 149 13.78 -23.62 6.39
N LYS A 150 14.83 -22.92 6.84
CA LYS A 150 15.11 -22.68 8.27
C LYS A 150 14.55 -21.36 8.80
N PHE A 151 13.79 -20.60 7.99
CA PHE A 151 13.27 -19.28 8.39
C PHE A 151 12.46 -19.32 9.69
N PHE A 152 11.78 -20.44 9.99
CA PHE A 152 10.96 -20.59 11.19
C PHE A 152 11.73 -20.40 12.50
N TRP A 153 13.06 -20.53 12.51
CA TRP A 153 13.90 -20.24 13.67
C TRP A 153 13.98 -18.76 14.05
N LEU A 154 13.50 -17.86 13.20
CA LEU A 154 13.37 -16.43 13.51
C LEU A 154 12.12 -16.13 14.36
N ILE A 155 11.16 -17.06 14.43
CA ILE A 155 9.93 -16.91 15.19
C ILE A 155 10.17 -17.40 16.63
N PRO A 156 9.75 -16.64 17.67
CA PRO A 156 9.91 -17.04 19.05
C PRO A 156 8.81 -18.04 19.44
N TYR A 157 9.08 -19.33 19.26
CA TYR A 157 8.18 -20.39 19.71
C TYR A 157 8.92 -21.37 20.62
N PRO A 158 8.22 -21.94 21.65
CA PRO A 158 8.84 -22.91 22.53
C PRO A 158 9.21 -24.16 21.73
N ASN A 159 10.49 -24.53 21.81
CA ASN A 159 11.00 -25.75 21.22
C ASN A 159 11.65 -26.62 22.30
N TRP A 160 11.79 -27.89 21.97
CA TRP A 160 12.42 -28.93 22.78
C TRP A 160 13.88 -28.64 23.17
N ARG A 161 14.53 -27.67 22.51
CA ARG A 161 15.91 -27.26 22.78
C ARG A 161 16.00 -25.98 23.60
N TYR A 162 14.88 -25.36 23.97
CA TYR A 162 14.80 -24.05 24.63
C TYR A 162 15.64 -22.95 23.94
N LEU A 163 15.75 -23.03 22.61
CA LEU A 163 16.46 -22.04 21.80
C LEU A 163 15.53 -20.89 21.43
N TRP A 164 16.02 -19.66 21.48
CA TRP A 164 15.27 -18.46 21.13
C TRP A 164 16.02 -17.63 20.09
N PRO A 165 15.30 -16.81 19.29
CA PRO A 165 15.94 -15.81 18.43
C PRO A 165 16.79 -14.82 19.24
N GLN A 166 17.81 -14.26 18.61
CA GLN A 166 18.61 -13.19 19.21
C GLN A 166 17.87 -11.85 19.08
N PHE A 167 17.21 -11.41 20.16
CA PHE A 167 16.46 -10.15 20.20
C PHE A 167 17.32 -8.88 20.17
N LYS A 168 18.65 -8.99 20.14
CA LYS A 168 19.54 -7.85 19.88
C LYS A 168 19.79 -7.58 18.40
N SER A 169 19.38 -8.50 17.52
CA SER A 169 19.61 -8.39 16.08
C SER A 169 18.50 -7.57 15.41
N PRO A 170 18.83 -6.47 14.71
CA PRO A 170 17.86 -5.71 13.92
C PRO A 170 17.10 -6.55 12.89
N LEU A 171 17.75 -7.55 12.28
CA LEU A 171 17.10 -8.51 11.37
C LEU A 171 15.97 -9.32 12.01
N VAL A 172 16.03 -9.57 13.32
CA VAL A 172 14.94 -10.23 14.05
C VAL A 172 13.80 -9.25 14.27
N TRP A 173 14.10 -7.98 14.55
CA TRP A 173 13.10 -6.92 14.68
C TRP A 173 12.35 -6.71 13.37
N ASP A 174 13.04 -6.81 12.23
CA ASP A 174 12.45 -6.75 10.89
C ASP A 174 11.32 -7.77 10.69
N VAL A 175 11.50 -9.01 11.16
CA VAL A 175 10.45 -10.05 11.10
C VAL A 175 9.20 -9.58 11.84
N PHE A 176 9.34 -9.04 13.05
CA PHE A 176 8.19 -8.54 13.81
C PHE A 176 7.60 -7.27 13.19
N ALA A 177 8.44 -6.36 12.73
CA ALA A 177 8.03 -5.10 12.10
C ALA A 177 7.19 -5.37 10.85
N ILE A 178 7.66 -6.22 9.93
CA ILE A 178 6.93 -6.55 8.71
C ILE A 178 5.63 -7.32 9.03
N LEU A 179 5.67 -8.31 9.93
CA LEU A 179 4.46 -9.08 10.27
C LEU A 179 3.39 -8.23 10.93
N THR A 180 3.77 -7.39 11.88
CA THR A 180 2.84 -6.44 12.53
C THR A 180 2.32 -5.42 11.52
N TYR A 181 3.20 -4.89 10.66
CA TYR A 181 2.83 -3.94 9.62
C TYR A 181 1.86 -4.53 8.60
N LEU A 182 2.12 -5.74 8.11
CA LEU A 182 1.24 -6.45 7.18
C LEU A 182 -0.12 -6.74 7.82
N THR A 183 -0.12 -7.21 9.07
CA THR A 183 -1.36 -7.53 9.80
C THR A 183 -2.20 -6.28 9.98
N VAL A 184 -1.63 -5.21 10.54
CA VAL A 184 -2.33 -3.95 10.80
C VAL A 184 -2.80 -3.30 9.50
N SER A 185 -1.97 -3.26 8.46
CA SER A 185 -2.35 -2.66 7.16
C SER A 185 -3.45 -3.46 6.47
N SER A 186 -3.40 -4.80 6.53
CA SER A 186 -4.44 -5.66 5.97
C SER A 186 -5.76 -5.51 6.72
N THR A 187 -5.71 -5.47 8.05
CA THR A 187 -6.90 -5.20 8.89
C THR A 187 -7.47 -3.81 8.61
N PHE A 188 -6.61 -2.80 8.46
CA PHE A 188 -7.02 -1.42 8.18
C PHE A 188 -7.71 -1.30 6.83
N LEU A 189 -7.12 -1.86 5.77
CA LEU A 189 -7.73 -1.94 4.44
C LEU A 189 -9.04 -2.72 4.48
N TYR A 190 -9.07 -3.88 5.12
CA TYR A 190 -10.26 -4.73 5.17
C TYR A 190 -11.43 -4.06 5.89
N ILE A 191 -11.19 -3.50 7.09
CA ILE A 191 -12.22 -2.75 7.84
C ILE A 191 -12.72 -1.61 6.99
N GLY A 192 -11.79 -0.87 6.37
CA GLY A 192 -12.09 0.18 5.42
C GLY A 192 -13.06 -0.29 4.33
N LEU A 193 -12.81 -1.43 3.69
CA LEU A 193 -13.60 -1.95 2.59
C LEU A 193 -14.99 -2.51 2.98
N ILE A 194 -15.30 -2.72 4.27
CA ILE A 194 -16.58 -3.32 4.70
C ILE A 194 -17.81 -2.59 4.11
N PRO A 195 -17.95 -1.25 4.22
CA PRO A 195 -19.08 -0.53 3.64
C PRO A 195 -19.08 -0.59 2.11
N ASP A 196 -17.91 -0.51 1.48
CA ASP A 196 -17.76 -0.55 0.02
C ASP A 196 -18.21 -1.91 -0.55
N ILE A 197 -17.83 -3.01 0.11
CA ILE A 197 -18.26 -4.37 -0.26
C ILE A 197 -19.77 -4.55 -0.03
N ALA A 198 -20.35 -3.91 0.98
CA ALA A 198 -21.79 -3.94 1.21
C ALA A 198 -22.56 -3.28 0.05
N VAL A 199 -22.08 -2.16 -0.50
CA VAL A 199 -22.66 -1.54 -1.70
C VAL A 199 -22.59 -2.49 -2.90
N LEU A 200 -21.46 -3.19 -3.08
CA LEU A 200 -21.32 -4.20 -4.15
C LEU A 200 -22.26 -5.39 -3.97
N ARG A 201 -22.47 -5.87 -2.73
CA ARG A 201 -23.43 -6.93 -2.40
C ARG A 201 -24.85 -6.54 -2.79
N ASP A 202 -25.25 -5.32 -2.49
CA ASP A 202 -26.63 -4.85 -2.67
C ASP A 202 -26.95 -4.57 -4.15
N ARG A 203 -25.93 -4.20 -4.94
CA ARG A 203 -26.05 -4.01 -6.40
C ARG A 203 -25.91 -5.30 -7.22
N GLU A 204 -25.31 -6.35 -6.65
CA GLU A 204 -25.12 -7.63 -7.35
C GLU A 204 -26.47 -8.39 -7.47
N ASN A 205 -27.04 -8.34 -8.68
CA ASN A 205 -28.31 -9.00 -9.01
C ASN A 205 -28.17 -10.11 -10.06
N ILE A 206 -26.97 -10.32 -10.61
CA ILE A 206 -26.74 -11.26 -11.72
C ILE A 206 -26.27 -12.61 -11.20
N SER A 207 -25.20 -12.63 -10.38
CA SER A 207 -24.60 -13.89 -9.91
C SER A 207 -24.91 -14.18 -8.44
N PRO A 208 -25.64 -15.27 -8.11
CA PRO A 208 -25.94 -15.63 -6.73
C PRO A 208 -24.69 -16.00 -5.92
N ILE A 209 -23.66 -16.56 -6.60
CA ILE A 209 -22.38 -16.92 -5.97
C ILE A 209 -21.60 -15.66 -5.60
N ARG A 210 -21.49 -14.70 -6.51
CA ARG A 210 -20.80 -13.42 -6.25
C ARG A 210 -21.48 -12.65 -5.12
N LYS A 211 -22.81 -12.63 -5.11
CA LYS A 211 -23.61 -12.03 -4.03
C LYS A 211 -23.33 -12.69 -2.69
N ARG A 212 -23.22 -14.03 -2.65
CA ARG A 212 -22.86 -14.77 -1.42
C ARG A 212 -21.46 -14.43 -0.92
N ILE A 213 -20.47 -14.34 -1.81
CA ILE A 213 -19.10 -13.94 -1.45
C ILE A 213 -19.10 -12.54 -0.85
N PHE A 214 -19.72 -11.57 -1.51
CA PHE A 214 -19.82 -10.20 -0.97
C PHE A 214 -20.62 -10.14 0.34
N SER A 215 -21.65 -10.97 0.51
CA SER A 215 -22.41 -11.04 1.76
C SER A 215 -21.56 -11.53 2.94
N VAL A 216 -20.66 -12.48 2.71
CA VAL A 216 -19.73 -12.96 3.75
C VAL A 216 -18.69 -11.88 4.06
N LEU A 217 -18.09 -11.28 3.03
CA LEU A 217 -17.05 -10.25 3.19
C LEU A 217 -17.57 -8.94 3.78
N ALA A 218 -18.85 -8.58 3.55
CA ALA A 218 -19.47 -7.39 4.14
C ALA A 218 -19.81 -7.56 5.64
N LEU A 219 -19.58 -8.74 6.23
CA LEU A 219 -19.85 -9.04 7.65
C LEU A 219 -21.26 -8.63 8.13
N GLY A 220 -22.24 -8.68 7.23
CA GLY A 220 -23.62 -8.32 7.52
C GLY A 220 -23.90 -6.82 7.68
N TRP A 221 -23.02 -5.93 7.21
CA TRP A 221 -23.20 -4.47 7.25
C TRP A 221 -24.57 -4.02 6.72
N ARG A 222 -25.28 -3.18 7.50
CA ARG A 222 -26.65 -2.70 7.21
C ARG A 222 -26.78 -1.19 7.06
N ASN A 223 -25.67 -0.46 7.08
CA ASN A 223 -25.66 1.00 6.95
C ASN A 223 -26.40 1.74 8.08
N SER A 224 -26.40 1.20 9.31
CA SER A 224 -27.05 1.84 10.45
C SER A 224 -26.17 2.90 11.13
N ASP A 225 -26.80 3.88 11.80
CA ASP A 225 -26.07 4.92 12.55
C ASP A 225 -25.12 4.35 13.62
N ARG A 226 -25.52 3.27 14.30
CA ARG A 226 -24.68 2.60 15.30
C ARG A 226 -23.42 2.02 14.66
N GLU A 227 -23.56 1.35 13.53
CA GLU A 227 -22.42 0.78 12.78
C GLU A 227 -21.45 1.88 12.34
N TRP A 228 -21.95 3.00 11.81
CA TRP A 228 -21.11 4.14 11.42
C TRP A 228 -20.36 4.77 12.58
N ARG A 229 -21.00 4.94 13.75
CA ARG A 229 -20.34 5.46 14.96
C ARG A 229 -19.20 4.55 15.42
N HIS A 230 -19.40 3.22 15.39
CA HIS A 230 -18.35 2.27 15.72
C HIS A 230 -17.23 2.24 14.67
N PHE A 231 -17.59 2.25 13.38
CA PHE A 231 -16.64 2.29 12.27
C PHE A 231 -15.74 3.52 12.34
N ALA A 232 -16.31 4.71 12.52
CA ALA A 232 -15.52 5.95 12.61
C ALA A 232 -14.53 5.93 13.78
N ARG A 233 -14.94 5.40 14.95
CA ARG A 233 -14.06 5.24 16.11
C ARG A 233 -12.97 4.19 15.88
N ALA A 234 -13.31 3.06 15.27
CA ALA A 234 -12.36 2.01 14.95
C ALA A 234 -11.33 2.50 13.92
N TYR A 235 -11.76 3.20 12.88
CA TYR A 235 -10.88 3.78 11.87
C TYR A 235 -9.93 4.83 12.48
N LEU A 236 -10.44 5.71 13.35
CA LEU A 236 -9.61 6.67 14.09
C LEU A 236 -8.57 5.97 14.97
N PHE A 237 -8.97 4.93 15.71
CA PHE A 237 -8.06 4.15 16.55
C PHE A 237 -6.95 3.50 15.73
N LEU A 238 -7.31 2.86 14.61
CA LEU A 238 -6.33 2.23 13.73
C LEU A 238 -5.42 3.25 13.05
N ALA A 239 -5.92 4.43 12.68
CA ALA A 239 -5.08 5.50 12.14
C ALA A 239 -4.08 6.01 13.20
N ALA A 240 -4.54 6.22 14.44
CA ALA A 240 -3.68 6.62 15.55
C ALA A 240 -2.64 5.55 15.89
N PHE A 241 -2.99 4.28 15.82
CA PHE A 241 -2.08 3.15 16.08
C PHE A 241 -1.10 2.91 14.93
N SER A 242 -1.54 3.05 13.69
CA SER A 242 -0.71 2.82 12.50
C SER A 242 0.35 3.91 12.32
N THR A 243 0.10 5.13 12.79
CA THR A 243 1.05 6.24 12.67
C THR A 243 2.41 5.95 13.31
N PRO A 244 2.52 5.62 14.62
CA PRO A 244 3.80 5.26 15.22
C PRO A 244 4.37 3.95 14.65
N LEU A 245 3.51 3.01 14.23
CA LEU A 245 3.95 1.77 13.59
C LEU A 245 4.68 2.02 12.27
N VAL A 246 4.17 2.90 11.41
CA VAL A 246 4.79 3.25 10.13
C VAL A 246 6.16 3.88 10.35
N LEU A 247 6.27 4.79 11.31
CA LEU A 247 7.54 5.43 11.66
C LEU A 247 8.53 4.42 12.24
N SER A 248 8.07 3.50 13.10
CA SER A 248 8.94 2.51 13.74
C SER A 248 9.41 1.44 12.76
N VAL A 249 8.54 0.90 11.90
CA VAL A 249 8.88 -0.18 10.95
C VAL A 249 10.00 0.23 10.01
N HIS A 250 9.93 1.42 9.40
CA HIS A 250 10.99 1.86 8.50
C HIS A 250 12.26 2.28 9.26
N SER A 251 12.12 2.75 10.50
CA SER A 251 13.26 2.98 11.39
C SER A 251 13.96 1.66 11.74
N VAL A 252 13.23 0.57 11.97
CA VAL A 252 13.78 -0.76 12.23
C VAL A 252 14.59 -1.25 11.03
N VAL A 253 14.03 -1.14 9.82
CA VAL A 253 14.75 -1.46 8.58
C VAL A 253 16.03 -0.62 8.44
N SER A 254 16.00 0.65 8.85
CA SER A 254 17.21 1.48 8.84
C SER A 254 18.26 1.04 9.87
N PHE A 255 17.84 0.43 10.99
CA PHE A 255 18.76 -0.03 12.04
C PHE A 255 19.62 -1.20 11.58
N ASP A 256 19.18 -2.00 10.60
CA ASP A 256 20.02 -3.00 9.94
C ASP A 256 21.32 -2.41 9.39
N PHE A 257 21.26 -1.16 8.92
CA PHE A 257 22.41 -0.42 8.40
C PHE A 257 23.05 0.42 9.50
N ALA A 258 22.27 1.23 10.22
CA ALA A 258 22.76 2.20 11.18
C ALA A 258 23.57 1.57 12.34
N MET A 259 23.22 0.34 12.74
CA MET A 259 23.92 -0.38 13.81
C MET A 259 25.14 -1.16 13.33
N ALA A 260 25.40 -1.22 12.02
CA ALA A 260 26.60 -1.82 11.48
C ALA A 260 27.82 -0.94 11.75
N LEU A 261 29.01 -1.54 11.85
CA LEU A 261 30.28 -0.83 11.99
C LEU A 261 30.88 -0.36 10.66
N THR A 262 30.19 -0.62 9.54
CA THR A 262 30.63 -0.28 8.20
C THR A 262 30.71 1.24 8.05
N PRO A 263 31.85 1.81 7.61
CA PRO A 263 31.97 3.23 7.32
C PRO A 263 30.88 3.69 6.34
N GLY A 264 30.23 4.81 6.65
CA GLY A 264 29.09 5.34 5.88
C GLY A 264 27.73 4.77 6.28
N TRP A 265 27.66 3.63 6.96
CA TRP A 265 26.40 3.10 7.51
C TRP A 265 26.19 3.49 8.97
N HIS A 266 27.26 3.52 9.76
CA HIS A 266 27.17 3.86 11.18
C HIS A 266 26.84 5.35 11.40
N THR A 267 25.56 5.70 11.43
CA THR A 267 25.09 7.06 11.67
C THR A 267 23.70 7.09 12.31
N THR A 268 23.45 8.09 13.14
CA THR A 268 22.19 8.26 13.89
C THR A 268 21.09 8.92 13.08
N ILE A 269 21.39 9.49 11.90
CA ILE A 269 20.41 10.18 11.06
C ILE A 269 19.61 9.22 10.16
N PHE A 270 20.05 7.96 10.02
CA PHE A 270 19.43 6.99 9.12
C PHE A 270 17.93 6.73 9.39
N PRO A 271 17.46 6.54 10.64
CA PRO A 271 16.04 6.29 10.86
C PRO A 271 15.10 7.37 10.32
N PRO A 272 15.23 8.67 10.69
CA PRO A 272 14.37 9.71 10.11
C PRO A 272 14.63 9.92 8.62
N TYR A 273 15.87 9.74 8.14
CA TYR A 273 16.22 9.87 6.72
C TYR A 273 15.52 8.81 5.86
N PHE A 274 15.59 7.54 6.27
CA PHE A 274 14.92 6.43 5.59
C PHE A 274 13.41 6.66 5.59
N VAL A 275 12.82 7.09 6.71
CA VAL A 275 11.37 7.39 6.78
C VAL A 275 10.98 8.47 5.77
N ALA A 276 11.77 9.55 5.65
CA ALA A 276 11.53 10.58 4.63
C ALA A 276 11.67 10.02 3.20
N GLY A 277 12.68 9.17 2.97
CA GLY A 277 12.89 8.45 1.72
C GLY A 277 11.72 7.55 1.34
N ALA A 278 11.16 6.82 2.31
CA ALA A 278 10.00 5.96 2.10
C ALA A 278 8.75 6.76 1.68
N ILE A 279 8.51 7.91 2.33
CA ILE A 279 7.42 8.80 1.96
C ILE A 279 7.63 9.33 0.54
N PHE A 280 8.85 9.77 0.21
CA PHE A 280 9.20 10.25 -1.12
C PHE A 280 8.97 9.18 -2.20
N SER A 281 9.58 8.00 -2.04
CA SER A 281 9.46 6.91 -3.02
C SER A 281 8.02 6.42 -3.15
N GLY A 282 7.29 6.34 -2.04
CA GLY A 282 5.93 5.84 -2.05
C GLY A 282 4.94 6.84 -2.65
N ILE A 283 5.09 8.16 -2.44
CA ILE A 283 4.28 9.15 -3.19
C ILE A 283 4.61 9.11 -4.68
N GLY A 284 5.88 8.90 -5.04
CA GLY A 284 6.29 8.63 -6.41
C GLY A 284 5.52 7.45 -7.02
N MET A 285 5.41 6.33 -6.29
CA MET A 285 4.63 5.16 -6.72
C MET A 285 3.12 5.44 -6.79
N VAL A 286 2.58 6.26 -5.87
CA VAL A 286 1.18 6.68 -5.95
C VAL A 286 0.93 7.43 -7.27
N PHE A 287 1.85 8.27 -7.74
CA PHE A 287 1.71 8.94 -9.04
C PHE A 287 1.74 7.99 -10.22
N THR A 288 2.64 7.00 -10.23
CA THR A 288 2.72 6.02 -11.33
C THR A 288 1.47 5.15 -11.42
N ILE A 289 0.74 4.96 -10.33
CA ILE A 289 -0.54 4.23 -10.31
C ILE A 289 -1.71 5.15 -10.66
N ILE A 290 -1.82 6.30 -9.98
CA ILE A 290 -3.03 7.14 -10.06
C ILE A 290 -3.13 7.92 -11.37
N ILE A 291 -2.02 8.37 -11.95
CA ILE A 291 -2.07 9.15 -13.20
C ILE A 291 -2.61 8.30 -14.37
N PRO A 292 -2.12 7.07 -14.62
CA PRO A 292 -2.72 6.18 -15.61
C PRO A 292 -4.15 5.77 -15.26
N LEU A 293 -4.42 5.40 -14.00
CA LEU A 293 -5.75 4.98 -13.54
C LEU A 293 -6.80 6.07 -13.78
N ARG A 294 -6.44 7.33 -13.48
CA ARG A 294 -7.26 8.52 -13.74
C ARG A 294 -7.64 8.65 -15.22
N LYS A 295 -6.76 8.28 -16.15
CA LYS A 295 -7.01 8.35 -17.59
C LYS A 295 -7.80 7.14 -18.08
N TRP A 296 -7.42 5.92 -17.70
CA TRP A 296 -8.02 4.69 -18.20
C TRP A 296 -9.43 4.43 -17.64
N CYS A 297 -9.67 4.78 -16.38
CA CYS A 297 -10.97 4.63 -15.73
C CYS A 297 -11.85 5.89 -15.81
N GLY A 298 -11.40 6.95 -16.50
CA GLY A 298 -12.17 8.18 -16.66
C GLY A 298 -12.38 8.99 -15.37
N LEU A 299 -11.58 8.77 -14.32
CA LEU A 299 -11.75 9.36 -12.98
C LEU A 299 -11.20 10.79 -12.84
N ARG A 300 -11.14 11.57 -13.94
CA ARG A 300 -10.50 12.89 -13.98
C ARG A 300 -11.17 13.92 -13.08
N HIS A 301 -12.46 13.76 -12.84
CA HIS A 301 -13.31 14.63 -12.03
C HIS A 301 -13.28 14.27 -10.54
N TYR A 302 -12.97 13.02 -10.18
CA TYR A 302 -12.69 12.62 -8.80
C TYR A 302 -11.26 12.99 -8.41
N VAL A 303 -10.28 12.50 -9.19
CA VAL A 303 -8.87 12.81 -8.97
C VAL A 303 -8.52 14.08 -9.74
N THR A 304 -8.81 15.23 -9.16
CA THR A 304 -8.50 16.54 -9.77
C THR A 304 -7.01 16.87 -9.71
N ILE A 305 -6.58 17.86 -10.50
CA ILE A 305 -5.19 18.37 -10.49
C ILE A 305 -4.80 18.89 -9.11
N ASN A 306 -5.74 19.45 -8.34
CA ASN A 306 -5.46 19.94 -6.98
C ASN A 306 -5.03 18.80 -6.04
N HIS A 307 -5.56 17.59 -6.21
CA HIS A 307 -5.14 16.43 -5.42
C HIS A 307 -3.70 16.05 -5.75
N LEU A 308 -3.34 16.07 -7.05
CA LEU A 308 -1.99 15.79 -7.51
C LEU A 308 -1.00 16.88 -7.08
N ASP A 309 -1.40 18.16 -7.12
CA ASP A 309 -0.59 19.29 -6.64
C ASP A 309 -0.31 19.20 -5.13
N ALA A 310 -1.32 18.86 -4.32
CA ALA A 310 -1.15 18.66 -2.88
C ALA A 310 -0.20 17.49 -2.57
N ALA A 311 -0.34 16.36 -3.27
CA ALA A 311 0.59 15.24 -3.16
C ALA A 311 2.00 15.60 -3.66
N ALA A 312 2.12 16.43 -4.69
CA ALA A 312 3.40 16.86 -5.25
C ALA A 312 4.16 17.77 -4.28
N LYS A 313 3.45 18.65 -3.57
CA LYS A 313 4.03 19.46 -2.49
C LYS A 313 4.59 18.59 -1.36
N LEU A 314 3.87 17.52 -1.00
CA LEU A 314 4.35 16.57 0.00
C LEU A 314 5.60 15.83 -0.49
N CYS A 315 5.62 15.39 -1.75
CA CYS A 315 6.77 14.76 -2.39
C CYS A 315 7.99 15.70 -2.43
N LEU A 316 7.79 16.97 -2.80
CA LEU A 316 8.84 17.99 -2.81
C LEU A 316 9.37 18.27 -1.40
N PHE A 317 8.49 18.34 -0.41
CA PHE A 317 8.93 18.52 0.98
C PHE A 317 9.82 17.36 1.43
N THR A 318 9.43 16.11 1.16
CA THR A 318 10.24 14.95 1.56
C THR A 318 11.51 14.79 0.74
N SER A 319 11.54 15.21 -0.53
CA SER A 319 12.78 15.21 -1.32
C SER A 319 13.82 16.16 -0.72
N LEU A 320 13.40 17.34 -0.24
CA LEU A 320 14.31 18.29 0.42
C LEU A 320 14.93 17.75 1.72
N VAL A 321 14.25 16.82 2.40
CA VAL A 321 14.78 16.15 3.60
C VAL A 321 15.81 15.06 3.24
N VAL A 322 15.62 14.42 2.09
CA VAL A 322 16.47 13.31 1.62
C VAL A 322 17.70 13.81 0.83
N GLY A 323 17.69 15.08 0.41
CA GLY A 323 18.78 15.72 -0.33
C GLY A 323 18.54 15.79 -1.82
#